data_AF-A0ABD0PI46-F1
#
_entry.id   AF-A0ABD0PI46-F1
#
_cell.length_a   1.000
_cell.length_b   1.000
_cell.length_c   1.000
_cell.angle_alpha   90.00
_cell.angle_beta   90.00
_cell.angle_gamma   90.00
#
_symmetry.space_group_name_H-M   'P 1'
#
loop_
_entity.id
_entity.type
_entity.pdbx_description
1 polymer ?
#
loop_
_entity_poly.entity_id
_entity_poly.type
_entity_poly.pdbx_seq_one_letter_code
_entity_poly.pdbx_strand_id
1 'polypeptide(L)' 'VNGYMYGNLPALELCNGEHAMWHILALGNEVDNHGVYFEGNTFQQNGMNRDTLSVSPHTTVTVSMTPDND' A
#
# COMPACT_ATOMS: atom_id res chain seq x y z
N VAL A 1 -2.03 10.10 -3.77
CA VAL A 1 -2.69 8.77 -3.91
C VAL A 1 -4.07 8.97 -4.47
N ASN A 2 -4.47 8.30 -5.57
CA ASN A 2 -5.81 8.40 -6.17
C ASN A 2 -6.31 9.84 -6.46
N GLY A 3 -5.42 10.78 -6.81
CA GLY A 3 -5.76 12.20 -7.03
C GLY A 3 -5.84 13.08 -5.77
N TYR A 4 -5.63 12.49 -4.59
CA TYR A 4 -5.65 13.17 -3.28
C TYR A 4 -4.23 13.51 -2.78
N MET A 5 -4.13 14.58 -1.97
CA MET A 5 -2.89 15.17 -1.46
C MET A 5 -3.05 15.64 0.00
N TYR A 6 -1.94 15.77 0.74
CA TYR A 6 -1.93 16.30 2.11
C TYR A 6 -2.93 15.62 3.07
N GLY A 7 -3.08 14.29 2.96
CA GLY A 7 -3.91 13.50 3.87
C GLY A 7 -5.42 13.64 3.67
N ASN A 8 -5.89 14.23 2.56
CA ASN A 8 -7.32 14.41 2.28
C ASN A 8 -7.99 13.23 1.55
N LEU A 9 -7.31 12.09 1.43
CA LEU A 9 -7.91 10.87 0.91
C LEU A 9 -9.04 10.44 1.87
N PRO A 10 -10.26 10.15 1.39
CA PRO A 10 -11.31 9.59 2.24
C PRO A 10 -10.81 8.36 3.00
N ALA A 11 -11.28 8.20 4.24
CA ALA A 11 -10.75 7.20 5.15
C ALA A 11 -10.77 5.80 4.55
N LEU A 12 -9.62 5.12 4.65
CA LEU A 12 -9.47 3.70 4.34
C LEU A 12 -9.54 2.94 5.66
N GLU A 13 -10.76 2.67 6.10
CA GLU A 13 -11.02 1.99 7.38
C GLU A 13 -10.92 0.47 7.21
N LEU A 14 -10.23 -0.18 8.14
CA LEU A 14 -10.08 -1.63 8.21
C LEU A 14 -10.41 -2.08 9.63
N CYS A 15 -10.95 -3.29 9.78
CA CYS A 15 -11.13 -3.89 11.10
C CYS A 15 -9.87 -4.66 11.51
N ASN A 16 -9.53 -4.64 12.81
CA ASN A 16 -8.45 -5.48 13.34
C ASN A 16 -8.75 -6.97 13.04
N GLY A 17 -7.76 -7.69 12.50
CA GLY A 17 -7.85 -9.09 12.08
C GLY A 17 -8.55 -9.31 10.73
N GLU A 18 -9.02 -8.27 10.06
CA GLU A 18 -9.62 -8.39 8.74
C GLU A 18 -8.57 -8.68 7.66
N HIS A 19 -8.87 -9.57 6.72
CA HIS A 19 -7.96 -9.85 5.62
C HIS A 19 -8.20 -8.87 4.46
N ALA A 20 -7.33 -7.87 4.34
CA ALA A 20 -7.35 -6.85 3.30
C ALA A 20 -6.41 -7.17 2.14
N MET A 21 -6.81 -6.79 0.93
CA MET A 21 -5.96 -6.84 -0.26
C MET A 21 -5.74 -5.43 -0.79
N TRP A 22 -4.47 -5.05 -0.98
CA TRP A 22 -4.10 -3.77 -1.56
C TRP A 22 -3.68 -3.95 -3.02
N HIS A 23 -4.42 -3.33 -3.93
CA HIS A 23 -4.09 -3.27 -5.34
C HIS A 23 -3.49 -1.89 -5.66
N ILE A 24 -2.22 -1.86 -6.02
CA ILE A 24 -1.46 -0.62 -6.21
C ILE A 24 -1.03 -0.53 -7.66
N LEU A 25 -1.36 0.60 -8.28
CA LEU A 25 -0.95 0.99 -9.63
C LEU A 25 -0.07 2.23 -9.53
N ALA A 26 1.11 2.17 -10.13
CA ALA A 26 1.96 3.34 -10.33
C ALA A 26 1.88 3.80 -11.78
N LEU A 27 1.53 5.07 -11.96
CA LEU A 27 1.37 5.74 -13.24
C LEU A 27 2.38 6.89 -13.32
N GLY A 28 2.90 7.18 -14.50
CA GLY A 28 3.87 8.25 -14.68
C GLY A 28 5.01 7.86 -15.62
N ASN A 29 6.17 8.47 -15.43
CA ASN A 29 7.40 8.23 -16.18
C ASN A 29 8.55 7.85 -15.22
N GLU A 30 9.74 7.58 -15.76
CA GLU A 30 10.89 7.02 -15.03
C GLU A 30 11.33 7.75 -13.73
N VAL A 31 10.89 8.98 -13.47
CA VAL A 31 11.16 9.66 -12.19
C VAL A 31 10.17 9.32 -11.08
N ASP A 32 9.04 8.67 -11.40
CA ASP A 32 7.96 8.36 -10.47
C ASP A 32 8.19 7.02 -9.73
N ASN A 33 9.28 6.97 -8.96
CA ASN A 33 9.60 5.85 -8.09
C ASN A 33 9.15 6.17 -6.66
N HIS A 34 8.24 5.36 -6.12
CA HIS A 34 7.59 5.64 -4.83
C HIS A 34 7.73 4.49 -3.84
N GLY A 35 7.90 4.81 -2.57
CA GLY A 35 7.74 3.88 -1.45
C GLY A 35 6.39 4.11 -0.78
N VAL A 36 5.46 3.18 -0.93
CA VAL A 36 4.16 3.20 -0.23
C VAL A 36 4.36 2.53 1.13
N TYR A 37 4.42 3.33 2.19
CA TYR A 37 4.58 2.87 3.56
C TYR A 37 3.22 2.75 4.26
N PHE A 38 2.99 1.61 4.91
CA PHE A 38 1.84 1.37 5.76
C PHE A 38 2.26 1.49 7.22
N GLU A 39 1.92 2.62 7.84
CA GLU A 39 2.29 2.88 9.23
C GLU A 39 1.62 1.87 10.18
N GLY A 40 2.41 1.26 11.05
CA GLY A 40 1.96 0.32 12.07
C GLY A 40 1.49 -1.05 11.57
N ASN A 41 1.37 -1.26 10.25
CA ASN A 41 0.90 -2.51 9.66
C ASN A 41 1.93 -3.10 8.70
N THR A 42 1.90 -4.42 8.53
CA THR A 42 2.71 -5.10 7.52
C THR A 42 1.84 -5.87 6.53
N PHE A 43 2.35 -6.04 5.32
CA PHE A 43 1.75 -6.86 4.28
C PHE A 43 2.69 -8.01 3.91
N GLN A 44 2.11 -9.08 3.38
CA GLN A 44 2.87 -10.20 2.85
C GLN A 44 3.20 -9.99 1.37
N GLN A 45 4.48 -10.13 1.05
CA GLN A 45 4.97 -10.14 -0.33
C GLN A 45 6.04 -11.21 -0.46
N ASN A 46 5.78 -12.19 -1.35
CA ASN A 46 6.71 -13.29 -1.63
C ASN A 46 7.15 -14.07 -0.36
N GLY A 47 6.23 -14.31 0.58
CA GLY A 47 6.54 -15.06 1.81
C GLY A 47 7.20 -14.24 2.92
N MET A 48 7.36 -12.92 2.73
CA MET A 48 7.97 -12.02 3.71
C MET A 48 7.01 -10.92 4.13
N ASN A 49 7.04 -10.56 5.40
CA ASN A 49 6.36 -9.37 5.90
C ASN A 49 7.18 -8.13 5.58
N ARG A 50 6.53 -7.10 5.03
CA ARG A 50 7.10 -5.79 4.71
C ARG A 50 6.11 -4.71 5.07
N ASP A 51 6.60 -3.52 5.37
CA ASP A 51 5.79 -2.33 5.67
C ASP A 51 5.79 -1.32 4.51
N THR A 52 6.78 -1.41 3.63
CA THR A 52 7.00 -0.48 2.52
C THR A 52 7.02 -1.21 1.20
N LEU A 53 6.18 -0.76 0.25
CA LEU A 53 6.15 -1.27 -1.11
C LEU A 53 6.81 -0.26 -2.06
N SER A 54 7.91 -0.67 -2.71
CA SER A 54 8.50 0.11 -3.80
C SER A 54 7.72 -0.14 -5.11
N VAL A 55 7.23 0.93 -5.72
CA VAL A 55 6.52 0.90 -7.00
C VAL A 55 7.15 1.87 -7.98
N SER A 56 7.28 1.41 -9.22
CA SER A 56 7.83 2.19 -10.34
C SER A 56 6.76 2.37 -11.42
N PRO A 57 6.96 3.24 -12.41
CA PRO A 57 5.96 3.52 -13.43
C PRO A 57 5.50 2.27 -14.18
N HIS A 58 4.22 2.22 -14.52
CA HIS A 58 3.56 1.09 -15.20
C HIS A 58 3.59 -0.24 -14.42
N THR A 59 3.89 -0.20 -13.12
CA THR A 59 3.79 -1.40 -12.27
C THR A 59 2.40 -1.56 -11.69
N THR A 60 1.99 -2.82 -11.58
CA THR A 60 0.79 -3.26 -10.86
C THR A 60 1.22 -4.29 -9.85
N VAL A 61 0.90 -4.07 -8.57
CA VAL A 61 1.22 -4.99 -7.49
C VAL A 61 -0.02 -5.23 -6.64
N THR A 62 -0.20 -6.48 -6.22
CA THR A 62 -1.21 -6.86 -5.23
C THR A 62 -0.50 -7.46 -4.03
N VAL A 63 -0.84 -6.98 -2.82
CA VAL A 63 -0.32 -7.52 -1.55
C VAL A 63 -1.47 -7.78 -0.59
N SER A 64 -1.31 -8.80 0.26
CA SER A 64 -2.27 -9.11 1.32
C SER A 64 -1.80 -8.53 2.65
N MET A 65 -2.73 -8.03 3.45
CA MET A 65 -2.50 -7.48 4.77
C MET A 65 -3.56 -8.01 5.72
N THR A 66 -3.14 -8.37 6.93
CA THR A 66 -4.06 -8.59 8.04
C THR A 66 -3.63 -7.62 9.13
N PRO A 67 -4.39 -6.52 9.36
CA PRO A 67 -4.05 -5.58 10.41
C PRO A 67 -4.08 -6.28 11.76
N ASP A 68 -3.01 -6.12 12.53
CA ASP A 68 -2.85 -6.68 13.87
C ASP A 68 -2.40 -5.62 14.88
N ASN A 69 -2.41 -4.34 14.48
CA ASN A 69 -2.16 -3.22 15.37
C ASN A 69 -3.48 -2.71 15.99
N ASP A 70 -3.46 -2.50 17.31
CA ASP A 70 -4.54 -1.90 18.10
C ASP A 70 -4.29 -0.40 18.34
#